data_AF-A0A9P3UKT2-F1
#
_entry.id   AF-A0A9P3UKT2-F1
#
_cell.length_a   1.000
_cell.length_b   1.000
_cell.length_c   1.000
_cell.angle_alpha   90.00
_cell.angle_beta   90.00
_cell.angle_gamma   90.00
#
_symmetry.space_group_name_H-M   'P 1'
#
loop_
_entity.id
_entity.type
_entity.pdbx_description
1 polymer ?
#
loop_
_entity_poly.entity_id
_entity_poly.type
_entity_poly.pdbx_seq_one_letter_code
_entity_poly.pdbx_strand_id
1 'polypeptide(L)'
;MFPTVARLSKASRRPLTPKRGNKDYYKGTRQAFLPGGLRTGAPGKHVIGGKAKYRLLDDKVRVFVAPPLDEILNSPLKPYVSVGVRLSREETQAALGPFEDSRGFSPEHLLKVAREHAAAEEASEPEKRQLLSWPASGTPKPAESEAQPESESLSRRVADWETDAKAVQDAVAVEDAPSTSTSRPAGERAS
;
A
#
# COMPACT_ATOMS: atom_id res chain seq x y z
N MET A 1 15.31 26.17 -48.49
CA MET A 1 13.97 25.72 -48.93
C MET A 1 12.96 26.21 -47.91
N PHE A 2 12.15 27.20 -48.29
CA PHE A 2 11.17 27.82 -47.40
C PHE A 2 9.87 27.01 -47.43
N PRO A 3 9.30 26.58 -46.29
CA PRO A 3 8.02 25.91 -46.28
C PRO A 3 6.91 26.90 -46.69
N THR A 4 6.33 26.66 -47.86
CA THR A 4 5.22 27.41 -48.42
C THR A 4 3.89 27.11 -47.71
N VAL A 5 3.34 28.16 -47.07
CA VAL A 5 1.93 28.61 -47.11
C VAL A 5 0.80 27.57 -46.91
N ALA A 6 0.49 27.28 -45.65
CA ALA A 6 -0.83 27.31 -44.97
C ALA A 6 -2.21 27.02 -45.66
N ARG A 7 -2.36 26.49 -46.89
CA ARG A 7 -3.71 26.53 -47.55
C ARG A 7 -4.40 25.24 -48.03
N LEU A 8 -3.83 24.03 -48.04
CA LEU A 8 -4.48 22.85 -48.68
C LEU A 8 -4.44 21.50 -47.93
N SER A 9 -4.79 21.42 -46.63
CA SER A 9 -5.02 20.11 -45.96
C SER A 9 -6.15 20.14 -44.94
N LYS A 10 -7.30 20.72 -45.34
CA LYS A 10 -8.48 21.13 -44.55
C LYS A 10 -9.20 20.06 -43.68
N ALA A 11 -8.54 18.98 -43.27
CA ALA A 11 -8.96 18.17 -42.15
C ALA A 11 -7.74 17.74 -41.32
N SER A 12 -7.45 18.49 -40.26
CA SER A 12 -6.52 18.03 -39.22
C SER A 12 -7.17 16.84 -38.49
N ARG A 13 -6.90 15.62 -38.94
CA ARG A 13 -7.26 14.37 -38.23
C ARG A 13 -6.31 14.05 -37.08
N ARG A 14 -5.54 15.03 -36.60
CA ARG A 14 -4.61 14.84 -35.48
C ARG A 14 -5.41 14.63 -34.19
N PRO A 15 -4.98 13.72 -33.30
CA PRO A 15 -5.68 13.46 -32.05
C PRO A 15 -5.74 14.74 -31.19
N LEU A 16 -6.91 14.98 -30.59
CA LEU A 16 -7.12 16.16 -29.76
C LEU A 16 -6.22 16.10 -28.52
N THR A 17 -5.50 17.19 -28.23
CA THR A 17 -4.65 17.33 -27.04
C THR A 17 -5.45 18.07 -25.95
N PRO A 18 -5.08 17.94 -24.65
CA PRO A 18 -5.78 18.65 -23.57
C PRO A 18 -5.75 20.18 -23.71
N LYS A 19 -4.93 20.74 -24.61
CA LYS A 19 -4.81 22.19 -24.85
C LYS A 19 -5.62 22.71 -26.04
N ARG A 20 -6.24 21.83 -26.83
CA ARG A 20 -6.92 22.18 -28.09
C ARG A 20 -8.45 22.13 -28.02
N GLY A 21 -9.03 21.70 -26.90
CA GLY A 21 -10.48 21.64 -26.70
C GLY A 21 -11.03 22.89 -26.00
N ASN A 22 -12.37 23.00 -25.95
CA ASN A 22 -13.07 24.05 -25.21
C ASN A 22 -13.10 23.75 -23.69
N LYS A 23 -13.69 24.64 -22.89
CA LYS A 23 -13.79 24.57 -21.42
C LYS A 23 -14.31 23.23 -20.88
N ASP A 24 -15.24 22.60 -21.59
CA ASP A 24 -15.86 21.34 -21.16
C ASP A 24 -15.07 20.10 -21.60
N TYR A 25 -14.03 20.28 -22.43
CA TYR A 25 -13.20 19.19 -22.90
C TYR A 25 -12.11 18.86 -21.88
N TYR A 26 -12.31 17.79 -21.12
CA TYR A 26 -11.28 17.22 -20.26
C TYR A 26 -10.66 15.97 -20.89
N LYS A 27 -9.32 15.96 -21.01
CA LYS A 27 -8.55 14.78 -21.41
C LYS A 27 -7.46 14.49 -20.37
N GLY A 28 -7.52 13.30 -19.77
CA GLY A 28 -6.53 12.86 -18.80
C GLY A 28 -5.16 12.57 -19.42
N THR A 29 -4.10 12.69 -18.61
CA THR A 29 -2.68 12.51 -19.02
C THR A 29 -2.10 11.15 -18.62
N ARG A 30 -2.95 10.13 -18.46
CA ARG A 30 -2.55 8.77 -18.04
C ARG A 30 -1.81 8.71 -16.69
N GLN A 31 -2.06 9.65 -15.78
CA GLN A 31 -1.53 9.58 -14.41
C GLN A 31 -1.92 8.28 -13.70
N ALA A 32 -3.04 7.66 -14.11
CA ALA A 32 -3.53 6.37 -13.64
C ALA A 32 -2.77 5.12 -14.20
N PHE A 33 -1.71 5.31 -14.99
CA PHE A 33 -0.87 4.23 -15.53
C PHE A 33 0.48 4.18 -14.83
N LEU A 34 1.00 2.97 -14.65
CA LEU A 34 2.40 2.75 -14.28
C LEU A 34 3.32 3.12 -15.46
N PRO A 35 4.57 3.55 -15.21
CA PRO A 35 5.54 3.77 -16.27
C PRO A 35 5.72 2.46 -17.07
N GLY A 36 5.39 2.50 -18.36
CA GLY A 36 5.46 1.34 -19.25
C GLY A 36 4.43 0.22 -19.01
N GLY A 37 3.45 0.42 -18.12
CA GLY A 37 2.69 -0.70 -17.56
C GLY A 37 1.17 -0.54 -17.50
N LEU A 38 0.60 -1.34 -16.61
CA LEU A 38 -0.84 -1.51 -16.42
C LEU A 38 -1.50 -0.28 -15.77
N ARG A 39 -2.82 -0.18 -15.96
CA ARG A 39 -3.65 0.87 -15.37
C ARG A 39 -3.98 0.50 -13.92
N THR A 40 -3.49 1.27 -12.96
CA THR A 40 -3.76 1.10 -11.52
C THR A 40 -5.01 1.85 -11.03
N GLY A 41 -5.58 2.71 -11.87
CA GLY A 41 -6.80 3.46 -11.54
C GLY A 41 -6.50 4.85 -10.97
N ALA A 42 -7.56 5.57 -10.59
CA ALA A 42 -7.44 6.90 -10.00
C ALA A 42 -7.11 6.81 -8.50
N PRO A 43 -6.30 7.74 -7.95
CA PRO A 43 -5.88 7.72 -6.54
C PRO A 43 -6.99 8.12 -5.56
N GLY A 44 -8.19 8.44 -6.05
CA GLY A 44 -9.28 8.97 -5.25
C GLY A 44 -10.60 8.97 -5.99
N LYS A 45 -11.61 9.55 -5.36
CA LYS A 45 -12.99 9.62 -5.88
C LYS A 45 -13.51 11.05 -5.85
N HIS A 46 -14.29 11.41 -6.86
CA HIS A 46 -15.05 12.67 -6.86
C HIS A 46 -16.21 12.53 -5.89
N VAL A 47 -16.41 13.52 -5.03
CA VAL A 47 -17.48 13.53 -4.04
C VAL A 47 -18.57 14.48 -4.53
N ILE A 48 -19.80 13.98 -4.61
CA ILE A 48 -20.94 14.70 -5.20
C ILE A 48 -21.52 15.74 -4.21
N GLY A 49 -21.34 15.53 -2.90
CA GLY A 49 -21.77 16.45 -1.83
C GLY A 49 -20.67 16.74 -0.81
N GLY A 50 -20.66 17.95 -0.25
CA GLY A 50 -19.67 18.41 0.73
C GLY A 50 -18.72 19.50 0.23
N LYS A 51 -17.85 19.98 1.13
CA LYS A 51 -16.88 21.07 0.87
C LYS A 51 -15.74 20.63 -0.04
N ALA A 52 -15.29 19.38 0.08
CA ALA A 52 -14.25 18.81 -0.76
C ALA A 52 -14.87 18.14 -2.00
N LYS A 53 -14.40 18.52 -3.20
CA LYS A 53 -14.88 17.97 -4.49
C LYS A 53 -14.19 16.66 -4.90
N TYR A 54 -13.00 16.41 -4.37
CA TYR A 54 -12.23 15.19 -4.60
C TYR A 54 -11.62 14.70 -3.29
N ARG A 55 -11.76 13.41 -3.01
CA ARG A 55 -11.18 12.75 -1.83
C ARG A 55 -10.09 11.78 -2.28
N LEU A 56 -8.88 11.99 -1.77
CA LEU A 56 -7.75 11.06 -1.93
C LEU A 56 -8.02 9.79 -1.09
N LEU A 57 -7.64 8.64 -1.62
CA LEU A 57 -7.67 7.36 -0.90
C LEU A 57 -6.24 6.88 -0.79
N ASP A 58 -5.66 6.96 0.40
CA ASP A 58 -4.23 6.67 0.63
C ASP A 58 -3.85 5.26 0.17
N ASP A 59 -4.75 4.29 0.31
CA ASP A 59 -4.59 2.90 -0.17
C ASP A 59 -4.36 2.79 -1.69
N LYS A 60 -4.79 3.80 -2.46
CA LYS A 60 -4.66 3.83 -3.93
C LYS A 60 -3.57 4.78 -4.40
N VAL A 61 -2.95 5.51 -3.48
CA VAL A 61 -1.82 6.38 -3.79
C VAL A 61 -0.60 5.52 -4.01
N ARG A 62 0.17 5.84 -5.04
CA ARG A 62 1.39 5.11 -5.33
C ARG A 62 2.51 5.62 -4.45
N VAL A 63 3.23 4.69 -3.85
CA VAL A 63 4.43 4.95 -3.07
C VAL A 63 5.59 4.21 -3.72
N PHE A 64 6.68 4.93 -3.97
CA PHE A 64 7.93 4.33 -4.40
C PHE A 64 8.77 4.11 -3.15
N VAL A 65 8.88 2.85 -2.73
CA VAL A 65 9.69 2.49 -1.57
C VAL A 65 11.14 2.37 -2.02
N ALA A 66 12.00 3.17 -1.41
CA ALA A 66 13.44 3.11 -1.60
C ALA A 66 14.10 2.49 -0.36
N PRO A 67 15.25 1.79 -0.53
CA PRO A 67 16.09 1.40 0.59
C PRO A 67 16.57 2.62 1.40
N PRO A 68 17.02 2.43 2.65
CA PRO A 68 17.66 3.48 3.43
C PRO A 68 18.82 4.15 2.67
N LEU A 69 18.95 5.47 2.82
CA LEU A 69 19.96 6.25 2.07
C LEU A 69 21.39 5.78 2.38
N ASP A 70 21.66 5.39 3.62
CA ASP A 70 22.99 4.94 4.05
C ASP A 70 23.40 3.65 3.31
N GLU A 71 22.47 2.73 3.08
CA GLU A 71 22.73 1.51 2.31
C GLU A 71 23.00 1.83 0.85
N ILE A 72 22.24 2.75 0.26
CA ILE A 72 22.41 3.16 -1.14
C ILE A 72 23.79 3.80 -1.34
N LEU A 73 24.20 4.70 -0.46
CA LEU A 73 25.47 5.43 -0.56
C LEU A 73 26.68 4.54 -0.29
N ASN A 74 26.56 3.59 0.64
CA ASN A 74 27.63 2.66 0.97
C ASN A 74 27.64 1.41 0.07
N SER A 75 26.64 1.24 -0.81
CA SER A 75 26.60 0.10 -1.70
C SER A 75 27.77 0.12 -2.70
N PRO A 76 28.46 -1.00 -2.93
CA PRO A 76 29.51 -1.09 -3.94
C PRO A 76 28.94 -1.11 -5.37
N LEU A 77 27.61 -1.25 -5.51
CA LEU A 77 26.92 -1.40 -6.78
C LEU A 77 26.79 -0.05 -7.48
N LYS A 78 27.23 0.00 -8.74
CA LYS A 78 27.12 1.18 -9.61
C LYS A 78 26.19 0.89 -10.78
N PRO A 79 25.57 1.92 -11.39
CA PRO A 79 24.69 1.73 -12.54
C PRO A 79 25.43 1.23 -13.80
N TYR A 80 26.76 1.35 -13.84
CA TYR A 80 27.60 0.92 -14.95
C TYR A 80 28.70 -0.02 -14.48
N VAL A 81 29.08 -0.95 -15.36
CA VAL A 81 30.16 -1.92 -15.15
C VAL A 81 31.32 -1.57 -16.09
N SER A 82 32.55 -1.81 -15.65
CA SER A 82 33.74 -1.60 -16.48
C SER A 82 33.82 -2.60 -17.64
N VAL A 83 34.05 -2.11 -18.86
CA VAL A 83 34.13 -2.94 -20.08
C VAL A 83 35.28 -3.96 -20.03
N GLY A 84 36.35 -3.68 -19.28
CA GLY A 84 37.50 -4.56 -19.15
C GLY A 84 37.29 -5.78 -18.24
N VAL A 85 36.20 -5.81 -17.45
CA VAL A 85 35.89 -6.93 -16.56
C VAL A 85 35.01 -7.90 -17.33
N ARG A 86 35.55 -9.09 -17.60
CA ARG A 86 34.79 -10.23 -18.13
C ARG A 86 34.62 -11.24 -17.02
N LEU A 87 33.37 -11.60 -16.73
CA LEU A 87 33.08 -12.63 -15.74
C LEU A 87 33.58 -13.98 -16.24
N SER A 88 34.21 -14.75 -15.36
CA SER A 88 34.53 -16.15 -15.66
C SER A 88 33.24 -16.97 -15.73
N ARG A 89 33.31 -18.17 -16.34
CA ARG A 89 32.13 -19.07 -16.40
C ARG A 89 31.66 -19.46 -15.00
N GLU A 90 32.60 -19.65 -14.08
CA GLU A 90 32.33 -19.98 -12.68
C GLU A 90 31.68 -18.81 -11.93
N GLU A 91 32.17 -17.58 -12.13
CA GLU A 91 31.57 -16.37 -11.54
C GLU A 91 30.16 -16.10 -12.09
N THR A 92 29.96 -16.36 -13.38
CA THR A 92 28.65 -16.24 -14.02
C THR A 92 27.66 -17.27 -13.46
N GLN A 93 28.14 -18.49 -13.18
CA GLN A 93 27.35 -19.55 -12.57
C GLN A 93 27.16 -19.36 -11.05
N ALA A 94 28.08 -18.69 -10.35
CA ALA A 94 27.96 -18.46 -8.91
C ALA A 94 26.77 -17.56 -8.55
N ALA A 95 26.42 -16.59 -9.41
CA ALA A 95 25.32 -15.66 -9.15
C ALA A 95 23.93 -16.30 -9.29
N LEU A 96 23.78 -17.35 -10.11
CA LEU A 96 22.47 -17.92 -10.49
C LEU A 96 22.38 -19.44 -10.36
N GLY A 97 23.49 -20.12 -10.02
CA GLY A 97 23.60 -21.58 -10.04
C GLY A 97 23.67 -22.17 -11.45
N PRO A 98 24.01 -23.46 -11.58
CA PRO A 98 23.81 -24.18 -12.83
C PRO A 98 22.31 -24.41 -13.05
N PHE A 99 21.74 -23.76 -14.08
CA PHE A 99 20.42 -24.13 -14.57
C PHE A 99 20.54 -25.47 -15.31
N GLU A 100 19.93 -26.52 -14.74
CA GLU A 100 19.93 -27.86 -15.34
C GLU A 100 19.11 -27.88 -16.66
N ASP A 101 18.10 -27.01 -16.76
CA ASP A 101 17.21 -26.91 -17.91
C ASP A 101 17.42 -25.64 -18.75
N SER A 102 17.25 -25.78 -20.07
CA SER A 102 17.20 -24.66 -21.02
C SER A 102 16.01 -23.71 -20.82
N ARG A 103 15.07 -24.07 -19.94
CA ARG A 103 13.88 -23.27 -19.60
C ARG A 103 14.11 -22.26 -18.46
N GLY A 104 15.30 -22.21 -17.87
CA GLY A 104 15.63 -21.26 -16.80
C GLY A 104 15.10 -21.67 -15.43
N PHE A 105 14.51 -20.73 -14.68
CA PHE A 105 13.98 -20.95 -13.32
C PHE A 105 12.78 -21.90 -13.31
N SER A 106 13.03 -23.19 -13.10
CA SER A 106 11.97 -24.18 -12.85
C SER A 106 11.52 -24.17 -11.38
N PRO A 107 10.26 -24.54 -11.09
CA PRO A 107 9.80 -24.69 -9.71
C PRO A 107 10.62 -25.73 -8.94
N GLU A 108 11.05 -26.79 -9.61
CA GLU A 108 11.88 -27.86 -9.03
C GLU A 108 13.25 -27.33 -8.61
N HIS A 109 13.87 -26.48 -9.44
CA HIS A 109 15.14 -25.83 -9.13
C HIS A 109 15.00 -24.91 -7.91
N LEU A 110 13.95 -24.08 -7.85
CA LEU A 110 13.68 -23.23 -6.67
C LEU A 110 13.48 -24.06 -5.40
N LEU A 111 12.75 -25.17 -5.47
CA LEU A 111 12.54 -26.06 -4.33
C LEU A 111 13.83 -26.72 -3.86
N LYS A 112 14.71 -27.12 -4.79
CA LYS A 112 16.01 -27.70 -4.48
C LYS A 112 16.91 -26.68 -3.77
N VAL A 113 17.08 -25.49 -4.36
CA VAL A 113 17.88 -24.39 -3.77
C VAL A 113 17.33 -23.99 -2.40
N ALA A 114 16.00 -23.86 -2.26
CA ALA A 114 15.38 -23.53 -0.97
C ALA A 114 15.64 -24.59 0.11
N ARG A 115 15.63 -25.89 -0.24
CA ARG A 115 15.96 -26.99 0.69
C ARG A 115 17.44 -26.97 1.11
N GLU A 116 18.34 -26.70 0.16
CA GLU A 116 19.77 -26.59 0.44
C GLU A 116 20.07 -25.41 1.38
N HIS A 117 19.46 -24.24 1.15
CA HIS A 117 19.57 -23.10 2.05
C HIS A 117 18.98 -23.38 3.43
N ALA A 118 17.79 -23.97 3.51
CA ALA A 118 17.18 -24.33 4.80
C ALA A 118 18.04 -25.34 5.57
N ALA A 119 18.58 -26.37 4.91
CA ALA A 119 19.47 -27.34 5.53
C ALA A 119 20.79 -26.70 6.01
N ALA A 120 21.34 -25.74 5.26
CA ALA A 120 22.54 -25.00 5.63
C ALA A 120 22.31 -24.08 6.84
N GLU A 121 21.19 -23.35 6.87
CA GLU A 121 20.78 -22.54 8.02
C GLU A 121 20.61 -23.42 9.27
N GLU A 122 19.90 -24.53 9.14
CA GLU A 122 19.69 -25.49 10.23
C GLU A 122 20.99 -26.17 10.71
N ALA A 123 21.98 -26.34 9.84
CA ALA A 123 23.30 -26.83 10.21
C ALA A 123 24.14 -25.76 10.91
N SER A 124 23.96 -24.48 10.56
CA SER A 124 24.67 -23.35 11.17
C SER A 124 24.12 -22.95 12.54
N GLU A 125 22.83 -23.20 12.81
CA GLU A 125 22.16 -22.83 14.07
C GLU A 125 21.44 -24.04 14.71
N PRO A 126 22.19 -25.03 15.25
CA PRO A 126 21.60 -26.21 15.87
C PRO A 126 20.72 -25.89 17.09
N GLU A 127 20.90 -24.73 17.71
CA GLU A 127 20.14 -24.28 18.88
C GLU A 127 18.67 -23.92 18.53
N LYS A 128 18.39 -23.43 17.31
CA LYS A 128 17.01 -23.13 16.88
C LYS A 128 16.18 -24.39 16.65
N ARG A 129 16.82 -25.51 16.26
CA ARG A 129 16.17 -26.83 16.15
C ARG A 129 15.65 -27.34 17.50
N GLN A 130 16.32 -27.03 18.61
CA GLN A 130 15.85 -27.44 19.94
C GLN A 130 14.64 -26.64 20.43
N LEU A 131 14.45 -25.41 19.95
CA LEU A 131 13.30 -24.57 20.32
C LEU A 131 12.05 -24.85 19.46
N LEU A 132 12.20 -25.36 18.24
CA LEU A 132 11.08 -25.70 17.34
C LEU A 132 10.66 -27.16 17.36
N SER A 133 11.29 -28.03 18.16
CA SER A 133 10.71 -29.33 18.45
C SER A 133 9.46 -29.12 19.29
N TRP A 134 8.30 -29.03 18.63
CA TRP A 134 7.01 -29.16 19.28
C TRP A 134 7.08 -30.42 20.15
N PRO A 135 6.75 -30.37 21.46
CA PRO A 135 6.79 -31.56 22.29
C PRO A 135 5.80 -32.58 21.72
N ALA A 136 6.34 -33.56 21.01
CA ALA A 136 5.59 -34.73 20.60
C ALA A 136 5.28 -35.51 21.89
N SER A 137 3.99 -35.75 22.12
CA SER A 137 3.45 -36.56 23.21
C SER A 137 3.60 -35.97 24.63
N GLY A 138 2.62 -35.13 24.96
CA GLY A 138 2.24 -34.86 26.34
C GLY A 138 0.88 -34.21 26.32
N THR A 139 -0.18 -34.97 26.06
CA THR A 139 -1.53 -34.51 26.44
C THR A 139 -1.47 -34.23 27.93
N PRO A 140 -1.61 -32.97 28.39
CA PRO A 140 -1.77 -32.74 29.81
C PRO A 140 -3.06 -33.44 30.22
N LYS A 141 -2.92 -34.49 31.02
CA LYS A 141 -4.04 -35.09 31.76
C LYS A 141 -4.76 -33.92 32.44
N PRO A 142 -6.07 -33.70 32.20
CA PRO A 142 -6.76 -32.59 32.81
C PRO A 142 -6.71 -32.79 34.33
N ALA A 143 -5.89 -31.99 34.99
CA ALA A 143 -5.91 -31.89 36.43
C ALA A 143 -7.23 -31.21 36.79
N GLU A 144 -8.09 -31.98 37.46
CA GLU A 144 -9.22 -31.48 38.22
C GLU A 144 -8.70 -30.37 39.16
N SER A 145 -8.83 -29.12 38.74
CA SER A 145 -8.63 -27.95 39.58
C SER A 145 -9.84 -27.06 39.41
N GLU A 146 -10.68 -27.14 40.44
CA GLU A 146 -11.65 -26.16 40.93
C GLU A 146 -11.92 -24.98 40.00
N ALA A 147 -13.05 -25.09 39.28
CA ALA A 147 -13.69 -23.97 38.61
C ALA A 147 -14.05 -22.87 39.63
N GLN A 148 -13.26 -21.81 39.66
CA GLN A 148 -13.66 -20.50 40.18
C GLN A 148 -14.47 -19.76 39.09
N PRO A 149 -15.57 -19.07 39.42
CA PRO A 149 -16.53 -18.57 38.43
C PRO A 149 -16.04 -17.27 37.77
N GLU A 150 -15.41 -17.36 36.59
CA GLU A 150 -15.11 -16.19 35.75
C GLU A 150 -16.36 -15.53 35.14
N SER A 151 -17.54 -16.13 35.29
CA SER A 151 -18.82 -15.63 34.75
C SER A 151 -19.29 -14.32 35.40
N GLU A 152 -18.87 -14.00 36.64
CA GLU A 152 -19.18 -12.71 37.28
C GLU A 152 -18.32 -11.55 36.76
N SER A 153 -17.13 -11.85 36.21
CA SER A 153 -16.23 -10.81 35.69
C SER A 153 -16.63 -10.32 34.30
N LEU A 154 -17.17 -11.21 33.46
CA LEU A 154 -17.66 -10.88 32.13
C LEU A 154 -18.98 -10.12 32.18
N SER A 155 -19.88 -10.48 33.11
CA SER A 155 -21.15 -9.77 33.28
C SER A 155 -20.97 -8.35 33.81
N ARG A 156 -19.97 -8.10 34.67
CA ARG A 156 -19.60 -6.73 35.08
C ARG A 156 -19.00 -5.92 33.93
N ARG A 157 -18.10 -6.50 33.14
CA ARG A 157 -17.50 -5.82 31.98
C ARG A 157 -18.52 -5.47 30.88
N VAL A 158 -19.57 -6.28 30.69
CA VAL A 158 -20.66 -5.97 29.75
C VAL A 158 -21.53 -4.82 30.28
N ALA A 159 -21.82 -4.78 31.58
CA ALA A 159 -22.58 -3.69 32.19
C ALA A 159 -21.83 -2.34 32.14
N ASP A 160 -20.51 -2.36 32.33
CA ASP A 160 -19.66 -1.17 32.22
C ASP A 160 -19.59 -0.64 30.77
N TRP A 161 -19.61 -1.52 29.77
CA TRP A 161 -19.67 -1.11 28.36
C TRP A 161 -21.01 -0.49 27.95
N GLU A 162 -22.14 -1.03 28.43
CA GLU A 162 -23.46 -0.49 28.10
C GLU A 162 -23.72 0.89 28.70
N THR A 163 -23.13 1.18 29.87
CA THR A 163 -23.22 2.50 30.51
C THR A 163 -22.39 3.55 29.78
N ASP A 164 -21.18 3.19 29.33
CA ASP A 164 -20.36 4.08 28.49
C ASP A 164 -21.01 4.37 27.12
N ALA A 165 -21.63 3.36 26.50
CA ALA A 165 -22.34 3.55 25.22
C ALA A 165 -23.54 4.51 25.35
N LYS A 166 -24.24 4.48 26.49
CA LYS A 166 -25.38 5.36 26.75
C LYS A 166 -24.94 6.80 27.05
N ALA A 167 -23.84 6.98 27.78
CA ALA A 167 -23.24 8.29 28.02
C ALA A 167 -22.80 8.99 26.73
N VAL A 168 -22.27 8.24 25.76
CA VAL A 168 -21.90 8.78 24.44
C VAL A 168 -23.14 9.19 23.63
N GLN A 169 -24.23 8.41 23.67
CA GLN A 169 -25.48 8.79 22.98
C GLN A 169 -26.15 10.03 23.60
N ASP A 170 -26.15 10.15 24.92
CA ASP A 170 -26.72 11.32 25.61
C ASP A 170 -25.87 12.58 25.37
N ALA A 171 -24.55 12.46 25.23
CA ALA A 171 -23.67 13.57 24.88
C ALA A 171 -23.92 14.09 23.45
N VAL A 172 -24.20 13.20 22.49
CA VAL A 172 -24.52 13.59 21.11
C VAL A 172 -25.90 14.25 21.01
N ALA A 173 -26.85 13.90 21.88
CA ALA A 173 -28.19 14.49 21.88
C ALA A 173 -28.23 15.96 22.38
N VAL A 174 -27.20 16.43 23.07
CA VAL A 174 -27.13 17.81 23.60
C VAL A 174 -26.62 18.82 22.56
N GLU A 175 -25.90 18.39 21.52
CA GLU A 175 -25.37 19.31 20.49
C GLU A 175 -26.37 19.66 19.37
N ASP A 176 -27.52 18.97 19.29
CA ASP A 176 -28.58 19.20 18.29
C ASP A 176 -29.69 20.17 18.77
N ALA A 177 -29.44 20.96 19.82
CA ALA A 177 -30.37 22.02 20.23
C ALA A 177 -30.33 23.19 19.23
N PRO A 178 -31.47 23.59 18.62
CA PRO A 178 -31.51 24.66 17.63
C PRO A 178 -31.14 26.00 18.28
N SER A 179 -30.03 26.59 17.83
CA SER A 179 -29.65 27.96 18.19
C SER A 179 -30.80 28.93 17.90
N THR A 180 -31.36 29.51 18.96
CA THR A 180 -32.38 30.54 18.88
C THR A 180 -31.74 31.81 18.33
N SER A 181 -32.04 32.11 17.06
CA SER A 181 -31.62 33.33 16.39
C SER A 181 -32.25 34.53 17.09
N THR A 182 -31.43 35.24 17.86
CA THR A 182 -31.84 36.51 18.46
C THR A 182 -31.89 37.56 17.36
N SER A 183 -33.10 37.87 16.87
CA SER A 183 -33.36 38.98 15.97
C SER A 183 -33.07 40.30 16.70
N ARG A 184 -32.13 41.09 16.16
CA ARG A 184 -31.92 42.48 16.60
C ARG A 184 -32.98 43.38 15.97
N PRO A 185 -33.71 44.19 16.74
CA PRO A 185 -34.66 45.15 16.18
C PRO A 185 -33.94 46.36 15.56
N ALA A 186 -34.63 46.93 14.58
CA ALA A 186 -34.25 48.11 13.81
C ALA A 186 -34.34 49.42 14.61
N GLY A 187 -33.51 50.39 14.21
CA GLY A 187 -33.41 51.76 14.73
C GLY A 187 -31.92 52.14 14.81
N GLU A 188 -31.43 53.32 14.46
CA GLU A 188 -32.06 54.62 14.23
C GLU A 188 -30.98 55.54 13.62
N ARG A 189 -31.45 56.59 12.94
CA ARG A 189 -30.77 57.71 12.23
C ARG A 189 -29.44 58.23 12.83
N ALA A 190 -28.58 58.76 11.96
CA ALA A 190 -28.06 60.13 12.10
C ALA A 190 -27.37 60.62 10.80
N SER A 191 -27.90 61.75 10.30
CA SER A 191 -27.25 62.87 9.57
C SER A 191 -26.27 62.60 8.43
#